data_AF-A3ZP22-F1
#
_entry.id   AF-A3ZP22-F1
#
_cell.length_a   1.000
_cell.length_b   1.000
_cell.length_c   1.000
_cell.angle_alpha   90.00
_cell.angle_beta   90.00
_cell.angle_gamma   90.00
#
_symmetry.space_group_name_H-M   'P 1'
#
loop_
_entity.id
_entity.type
_entity.pdbx_description
1 polymer ?
#
loop_
_entity_poly.entity_id
_entity_poly.type
_entity_poly.pdbx_seq_one_letter_code
_entity_poly.pdbx_strand_id
1 'polypeptide(L)'
;MRIPFSTLDLTTLNRVREALADEEAFHVPSEVIEWLDGQIARHEIDIEAWLAERSQIALIWSIEDVREVRPDLNKEQCWQVLEACKHQHDANLGISWEVLRCQAHLLFGPEPSDKGGQP
;
A
#
# COMPACT_ATOMS: atom_id res chain seq x y z
N MET A 1 14.88 0.25 -35.95
CA MET A 1 14.02 -0.74 -35.26
C MET A 1 13.13 0.03 -34.31
N ARG A 2 11.85 0.23 -34.63
CA ARG A 2 10.89 0.95 -33.77
C ARG A 2 10.30 -0.06 -32.80
N ILE A 3 10.53 0.11 -31.50
CA ILE A 3 9.83 -0.65 -30.47
C ILE A 3 8.39 -0.10 -30.44
N PRO A 4 7.35 -0.93 -30.60
CA PRO A 4 5.98 -0.46 -30.44
C PRO A 4 5.76 -0.06 -28.97
N PHE A 5 5.36 1.20 -28.74
CA PHE A 5 5.18 1.78 -27.40
C PHE A 5 4.09 1.08 -26.54
N SER A 6 3.34 0.13 -27.10
CA SER A 6 2.26 -0.61 -26.42
C SER A 6 2.72 -1.75 -25.51
N THR A 7 4.03 -1.97 -25.34
CA THR A 7 4.58 -3.10 -24.55
C THR A 7 5.45 -2.67 -23.37
N LEU A 8 5.47 -1.39 -23.02
CA LEU A 8 6.28 -0.91 -21.90
C LEU A 8 5.54 -1.10 -20.58
N ASP A 9 6.15 -1.85 -19.66
CA ASP A 9 5.63 -2.02 -18.30
C ASP A 9 5.84 -0.77 -17.42
N LEU A 10 5.19 -0.73 -16.26
CA LEU A 10 5.26 0.38 -15.30
C LEU A 10 6.69 0.68 -14.83
N THR A 11 7.57 -0.32 -14.77
CA THR A 11 8.97 -0.13 -14.39
C THR A 11 9.72 0.62 -15.47
N THR A 12 9.43 0.30 -16.73
CA THR A 12 10.02 0.94 -17.90
C THR A 12 9.51 2.37 -18.06
N LEU A 13 8.22 2.62 -17.79
CA LEU A 13 7.63 3.96 -17.78
C LEU A 13 8.23 4.83 -16.67
N ASN A 14 8.45 4.30 -15.47
CA ASN A 14 9.09 5.04 -14.37
C ASN A 14 10.55 5.40 -14.67
N ARG A 15 11.31 4.50 -15.32
CA ARG A 15 12.68 4.79 -15.76
C ARG A 15 12.74 5.86 -16.84
N VAL A 16 11.79 5.85 -17.78
CA VAL A 16 11.68 6.91 -18.79
C VAL A 16 11.35 8.23 -18.11
N ARG A 17 10.42 8.26 -17.15
CA ARG A 17 10.08 9.46 -16.38
C ARG A 17 11.29 10.01 -15.61
N GLU A 18 12.06 9.15 -14.95
CA GLU A 18 13.29 9.53 -14.25
C GLU A 18 14.36 10.07 -15.21
N ALA A 19 14.54 9.44 -16.37
CA ALA A 19 15.48 9.90 -17.39
C ALA A 19 15.09 11.22 -18.06
N LEU A 20 13.79 11.54 -18.12
CA LEU A 20 13.28 12.81 -18.67
C LEU A 20 13.28 13.95 -17.64
N ALA A 21 13.41 13.65 -16.35
CA ALA A 21 13.53 14.64 -15.28
C ALA A 21 14.96 15.21 -15.15
N ASP A 22 15.94 14.61 -15.84
CA ASP A 22 17.30 15.14 -16.00
C ASP A 22 17.32 16.08 -17.22
N GLU A 23 17.04 17.37 -17.00
CA GLU A 23 16.74 18.36 -18.05
C GLU A 23 17.89 18.69 -19.03
N GLU A 24 19.09 18.12 -18.91
CA GLU A 24 20.22 18.49 -19.77
C GLU A 24 20.42 17.67 -21.05
N ALA A 25 19.67 16.59 -21.32
CA ALA A 25 20.01 15.70 -22.43
C ALA A 25 18.99 15.58 -23.58
N PHE A 26 17.73 16.01 -23.43
CA PHE A 26 16.74 15.75 -24.48
C PHE A 26 15.59 16.76 -24.48
N HIS A 27 15.42 17.50 -25.59
CA HIS A 27 14.20 18.29 -25.81
C HIS A 27 13.03 17.33 -26.03
N VAL A 28 12.20 17.14 -25.00
CA VAL A 28 10.97 16.36 -25.08
C VAL A 28 9.91 17.23 -25.75
N PRO A 29 9.38 16.85 -26.92
CA PRO A 29 8.30 17.62 -27.55
C PRO A 29 7.06 17.64 -26.64
N SER A 30 6.36 18.76 -26.55
CA SER A 30 5.15 18.90 -25.71
C SER A 30 4.09 17.84 -26.02
N GLU A 31 3.98 17.41 -27.28
CA GLU A 31 3.08 16.32 -27.70
C GLU A 31 3.38 14.97 -27.01
N VAL A 32 4.65 14.71 -26.68
CA VAL A 32 5.07 13.50 -25.95
C VAL A 32 4.74 13.62 -24.46
N ILE A 33 4.89 14.82 -23.87
CA ILE A 33 4.49 15.10 -22.48
C ILE A 33 2.98 14.95 -22.34
N GLU A 34 2.20 15.57 -23.22
CA GLU A 34 0.73 15.46 -23.23
C GLU A 34 0.26 14.02 -23.46
N TRP A 35 0.96 13.25 -24.30
CA TRP A 35 0.67 11.83 -24.48
C TRP A 35 0.99 11.00 -23.23
N LEU A 36 2.13 11.24 -22.56
CA LEU A 36 2.52 10.57 -21.32
C LEU A 36 1.54 10.90 -20.19
N ASP A 37 1.20 12.18 -20.00
CA ASP A 37 0.22 12.63 -19.02
C ASP A 37 -1.16 12.02 -19.31
N GLY A 38 -1.54 11.93 -20.60
CA GLY A 38 -2.77 11.27 -21.03
C GLY A 38 -2.76 9.74 -20.88
N GLN A 39 -1.61 9.08 -20.70
CA GLN A 39 -1.51 7.66 -20.35
C GLN A 39 -1.48 7.44 -18.84
N ILE A 40 -0.79 8.32 -18.11
CA ILE A 40 -0.72 8.32 -16.64
C ILE A 40 -2.09 8.63 -16.04
N ALA A 41 -2.80 9.63 -16.57
CA ALA A 41 -4.17 9.96 -16.15
C ALA A 41 -5.21 8.89 -16.54
N ARG A 42 -4.90 8.00 -17.49
CA ARG A 42 -5.79 6.90 -17.92
C ARG A 42 -5.76 5.68 -17.01
N HIS A 43 -4.97 5.69 -15.94
CA HIS A 43 -4.81 4.57 -15.03
C HIS A 43 -5.14 4.96 -13.58
N GLU A 44 -6.15 5.79 -13.35
CA GLU A 44 -6.90 5.69 -12.10
C GLU A 44 -7.65 4.35 -12.14
N ILE A 45 -7.08 3.32 -11.53
CA ILE A 45 -7.76 2.03 -11.36
C ILE A 45 -8.88 2.25 -10.37
N ASP A 46 -10.12 2.21 -10.85
CA ASP A 46 -11.30 2.08 -9.98
C ASP A 46 -11.29 0.68 -9.37
N ILE A 47 -10.70 0.57 -8.18
CA ILE A 47 -10.53 -0.69 -7.48
C ILE A 47 -11.87 -1.31 -7.09
N GLU A 48 -12.88 -0.48 -6.78
CA GLU A 48 -14.20 -0.94 -6.39
C GLU A 48 -14.92 -1.58 -7.58
N ALA A 49 -14.91 -0.91 -8.74
CA ALA A 49 -15.45 -1.47 -9.97
C ALA A 49 -14.72 -2.77 -10.36
N TRP A 50 -13.40 -2.80 -10.28
CA TRP A 50 -12.59 -3.97 -10.63
C TRP A 50 -12.88 -5.19 -9.74
N LEU A 51 -13.09 -4.97 -8.44
CA LEU A 51 -13.50 -6.00 -7.49
C LEU A 51 -14.94 -6.44 -7.73
N ALA A 52 -15.86 -5.51 -8.00
CA ALA A 52 -17.27 -5.79 -8.23
C ALA A 52 -17.51 -6.65 -9.49
N GLU A 53 -16.79 -6.38 -10.59
CA GLU A 53 -16.82 -7.21 -11.81
C GLU A 53 -16.49 -8.69 -11.54
N ARG A 54 -15.71 -8.95 -10.49
CA ARG A 54 -15.27 -10.29 -10.07
C ARG A 54 -16.07 -10.85 -8.90
N SER A 55 -17.08 -10.13 -8.41
CA SER A 55 -17.80 -10.46 -7.16
C SER A 55 -16.86 -10.63 -5.96
N GLN A 56 -15.85 -9.76 -5.86
CA GLN A 56 -14.85 -9.76 -4.79
C GLN A 56 -15.01 -8.52 -3.90
N ILE A 57 -14.48 -8.61 -2.69
CA ILE A 57 -14.31 -7.49 -1.77
C ILE A 57 -12.88 -7.51 -1.22
N ALA A 58 -12.39 -6.36 -0.76
CA ALA A 58 -11.12 -6.24 -0.06
C ALA A 58 -11.30 -5.36 1.18
N LEU A 59 -10.62 -5.70 2.27
CA LEU A 59 -10.56 -4.89 3.48
C LEU A 59 -9.13 -4.38 3.62
N ILE A 60 -8.96 -3.06 3.69
CA ILE A 60 -7.66 -2.42 3.84
C ILE A 60 -7.48 -2.04 5.30
N TRP A 61 -6.35 -2.43 5.88
CA TRP A 61 -5.93 -2.06 7.22
C TRP A 61 -4.62 -1.25 7.12
N SER A 62 -4.53 -0.21 7.92
CA SER A 62 -3.46 0.79 7.93
C SER A 62 -2.73 0.83 9.27
N ILE A 63 -1.60 1.53 9.33
CA ILE A 63 -0.86 1.67 10.60
C ILE A 63 -1.66 2.51 11.60
N GLU A 64 -2.54 3.39 11.11
CA GLU A 64 -3.46 4.17 11.91
C GLU A 64 -4.41 3.26 12.68
N ASP A 65 -4.94 2.20 12.05
CA ASP A 65 -5.79 1.22 12.74
C ASP A 65 -5.05 0.49 13.88
N VAL A 66 -3.75 0.22 13.72
CA VAL A 66 -2.93 -0.35 14.79
C VAL A 66 -2.75 0.65 15.93
N ARG A 67 -2.54 1.93 15.61
CA ARG A 67 -2.39 3.00 16.62
C ARG A 67 -3.67 3.22 17.43
N GLU A 68 -4.85 3.02 16.84
CA GLU A 68 -6.11 3.09 17.58
C GLU A 68 -6.16 2.10 18.75
N VAL A 69 -5.50 0.95 18.63
CA VAL A 69 -5.47 -0.08 19.68
C VAL A 69 -4.15 -0.13 20.47
N ARG A 70 -3.10 0.52 19.97
CA ARG A 70 -1.75 0.56 20.54
C ARG A 70 -1.09 1.92 20.28
N PRO A 71 -1.53 2.99 20.97
CA PRO A 71 -1.05 4.34 20.74
C PRO A 71 0.42 4.55 21.14
N ASP A 72 1.00 3.62 21.91
CA ASP A 72 2.39 3.63 22.35
C ASP A 72 3.39 3.19 21.26
N LEU A 73 2.93 2.54 20.20
CA LEU A 73 3.79 2.01 19.14
C LEU A 73 4.14 3.08 18.08
N ASN A 74 5.40 3.07 17.65
CA ASN A 74 5.85 3.91 16.54
C ASN A 74 5.39 3.34 15.18
N LYS A 75 5.67 4.08 14.10
CA LYS A 75 5.25 3.71 12.73
C LYS A 75 5.77 2.33 12.31
N GLU A 76 7.05 2.06 12.55
CA GLU A 76 7.72 0.82 12.16
C GLU A 76 7.16 -0.38 12.94
N GLN A 77 6.89 -0.21 14.22
CA GLN A 77 6.25 -1.22 15.06
C GLN A 77 4.83 -1.50 14.61
N CYS A 78 4.04 -0.46 14.31
CA CYS A 78 2.68 -0.63 13.76
C CYS A 78 2.70 -1.40 12.44
N TRP A 79 3.67 -1.10 11.56
CA TRP A 79 3.87 -1.83 10.32
C TRP A 79 4.20 -3.31 10.56
N GLN A 80 5.04 -3.62 11.55
CA GLN A 80 5.35 -5.01 11.94
C GLN A 80 4.12 -5.76 12.43
N VAL A 81 3.19 -5.11 13.14
CA VAL A 81 1.90 -5.71 13.54
C VAL A 81 1.07 -6.09 12.32
N LEU A 82 0.92 -5.20 11.33
CA LEU A 82 0.15 -5.50 10.12
C LEU A 82 0.76 -6.63 9.30
N GLU A 83 2.08 -6.64 9.13
CA GLU A 83 2.78 -7.74 8.45
C GLU A 83 2.58 -9.06 9.22
N ALA A 84 2.61 -9.05 10.55
CA ALA A 84 2.31 -10.24 11.34
C ALA A 84 0.86 -10.72 11.16
N CYS A 85 -0.13 -9.81 11.14
CA CYS A 85 -1.53 -10.15 10.86
C CYS A 85 -1.72 -10.79 9.49
N LYS A 86 -1.02 -10.26 8.47
CA LYS A 86 -1.03 -10.79 7.11
C LYS A 86 -0.36 -12.17 7.01
N HIS A 87 0.79 -12.34 7.67
CA HIS A 87 1.53 -13.60 7.65
C HIS A 87 0.83 -14.72 8.44
N GLN A 88 0.12 -14.38 9.51
CA GLN A 88 -0.57 -15.32 10.38
C GLN A 88 -2.09 -15.27 10.20
N HIS A 89 -2.54 -14.90 9.00
CA HIS A 89 -3.96 -14.72 8.72
C HIS A 89 -4.75 -16.04 8.90
N ASP A 90 -5.64 -16.06 9.89
CA ASP A 90 -6.59 -17.15 10.12
C ASP A 90 -7.94 -16.80 9.47
N ALA A 91 -8.32 -17.56 8.45
CA ALA A 91 -9.57 -17.35 7.72
C ALA A 91 -10.84 -17.61 8.56
N ASN A 92 -10.73 -18.28 9.71
CA ASN A 92 -11.87 -18.47 10.62
C ASN A 92 -12.15 -17.24 11.50
N LEU A 93 -11.17 -16.35 11.68
CA LEU A 93 -11.28 -15.15 12.52
C LEU A 93 -11.28 -13.87 11.70
N GLY A 94 -10.50 -13.82 10.61
CA GLY A 94 -10.21 -12.61 9.85
C GLY A 94 -9.33 -11.62 10.63
N ILE A 95 -9.00 -10.47 10.01
CA ILE A 95 -8.35 -9.36 10.71
C ILE A 95 -9.42 -8.50 11.38
N SER A 96 -9.24 -8.23 12.67
CA SER A 96 -10.12 -7.40 13.50
C SER A 96 -9.31 -6.62 14.52
N TRP A 97 -9.95 -5.66 15.21
CA TRP A 97 -9.32 -4.89 16.31
C TRP A 97 -8.67 -5.77 17.37
N GLU A 98 -9.27 -6.92 17.68
CA GLU A 98 -8.72 -7.85 18.67
C GLU A 98 -7.51 -8.60 18.12
N VAL A 99 -7.52 -8.96 16.83
CA VAL A 99 -6.34 -9.57 16.19
C VAL A 99 -5.17 -8.60 16.15
N LEU A 100 -5.43 -7.30 15.89
CA LEU A 100 -4.40 -6.26 15.97
C LEU A 100 -3.80 -6.17 17.38
N ARG A 101 -4.65 -6.13 18.42
CA ARG A 101 -4.21 -6.13 19.82
C ARG A 101 -3.37 -7.36 20.17
N CYS A 102 -3.86 -8.55 19.82
CA CYS A 102 -3.16 -9.81 20.08
C CYS A 102 -1.79 -9.84 19.38
N GLN A 103 -1.72 -9.49 18.09
CA GLN A 103 -0.45 -9.48 17.36
C GLN A 103 0.52 -8.44 17.92
N ALA A 104 0.04 -7.25 18.28
CA ALA A 104 0.87 -6.24 18.93
C ALA A 104 1.38 -6.69 20.31
N HIS A 105 0.53 -7.38 21.08
CA HIS A 105 0.91 -7.95 22.37
C HIS A 105 1.97 -9.05 22.20
N LEU A 106 1.82 -9.93 21.20
CA LEU A 106 2.79 -10.99 20.93
C LEU A 106 4.17 -10.43 20.52
N LEU A 107 4.20 -9.33 19.76
CA LEU A 107 5.43 -8.72 19.29
C LEU A 107 6.11 -7.80 20.32
N PHE A 108 5.34 -7.03 21.09
CA PHE A 108 5.86 -5.94 21.92
C PHE A 108 5.45 -6.02 23.40
N GLY A 109 4.68 -7.04 23.79
CA GLY A 109 4.14 -7.17 25.14
C GLY A 109 2.93 -6.26 25.41
N PRO A 110 2.44 -6.22 26.67
CA PRO A 110 1.31 -5.37 27.07
C PRO A 110 1.66 -3.89 26.92
N GLU A 111 0.64 -3.07 26.69
CA GLU A 111 0.80 -1.61 26.68
C GLU A 111 1.34 -1.14 28.03
N PRO A 112 2.25 -0.14 28.08
CA PRO A 112 2.79 0.37 29.34
C PRO A 112 1.74 0.87 30.34
N SER A 113 0.56 1.28 29.87
CA SER A 113 -0.57 1.71 30.69
C SER A 113 -1.37 0.52 31.27
N ASP A 114 -1.27 -0.66 30.64
CA ASP A 114 -1.94 -1.90 31.01
C ASP A 114 -1.12 -2.72 32.03
N LYS A 115 -0.64 -2.05 33.08
CA LYS A 115 -0.01 -2.73 34.23
C LYS A 115 -1.10 -3.27 35.16
N GLY A 116 -1.78 -4.34 34.72
CA GLY A 116 -2.55 -5.22 35.60
C GLY A 116 -3.94 -4.71 36.00
N GLY A 117 -4.66 -4.09 35.06
CA GLY A 117 -6.09 -3.80 35.23
C GLY A 117 -6.96 -5.04 35.00
N GLN A 118 -6.79 -6.08 35.83
CA GLN A 118 -7.69 -7.22 35.85
C GLN A 118 -9.01 -6.80 36.51
N PRO A 119 -10.20 -7.00 35.89
CA PRO A 119 -11.43 -7.07 36.66
C PRO A 119 -11.48 -8.34 37.52
#